data_AF-I2H1Z9-F1
#
_entry.id   AF-I2H1Z9-F1
#
_cell.length_a   1.000
_cell.length_b   1.000
_cell.length_c   1.000
_cell.angle_alpha   90.00
_cell.angle_beta   90.00
_cell.angle_gamma   90.00
#
_symmetry.space_group_name_H-M   'P 1'
#
loop_
_entity.id
_entity.type
_entity.pdbx_description
1 polymer ?
#
loop_
_entity_poly.entity_id
_entity_poly.type
_entity_poly.pdbx_seq_one_letter_code
_entity_poly.pdbx_strand_id
1 'polypeptide(L)' 'MSFSRIYNVFFKRNSVFVGTIFASAFIFQAAFDSGITKWYNNHNKGKLWVDVKKSLEEGNGDDDDDDE' A
#
# COMPACT_ATOMS: atom_id res chain seq x y z
N MET A 1 15.80 21.43 -22.08
CA MET A 1 14.51 20.95 -21.51
C MET A 1 14.71 19.57 -20.89
N SER A 2 14.45 19.41 -19.59
CA SER A 2 14.64 18.16 -18.83
C SER A 2 13.82 16.98 -19.39
N PHE A 3 12.59 17.24 -19.84
CA PHE A 3 11.69 16.23 -20.43
C PHE A 3 12.28 15.54 -21.68
N SER A 4 13.11 16.28 -22.44
CA SER A 4 13.79 15.74 -23.61
C SER A 4 14.82 14.66 -23.23
N ARG A 5 15.46 14.76 -22.05
CA ARG A 5 16.42 13.73 -21.59
C ARG A 5 15.72 12.43 -21.21
N ILE A 6 14.61 12.52 -20.47
CA ILE A 6 13.79 11.35 -20.11
C ILE A 6 13.31 10.62 -21.36
N TYR A 7 12.77 11.36 -22.33
CA TYR A 7 12.33 10.80 -23.60
C TYR A 7 13.46 10.08 -24.36
N ASN A 8 14.61 10.74 -24.51
CA ASN A 8 15.73 10.15 -25.26
C ASN A 8 16.32 8.90 -24.58
N VAL A 9 16.27 8.81 -23.24
CA VAL A 9 16.83 7.67 -22.49
C VAL A 9 15.85 6.49 -22.45
N PHE A 10 14.59 6.73 -22.12
CA PHE A 10 13.65 5.65 -21.79
C PHE A 10 12.63 5.36 -22.90
N PHE A 11 12.26 6.36 -23.71
CA PHE A 11 11.07 6.28 -24.57
C PHE A 11 11.37 6.30 -26.08
N LYS A 12 12.57 6.70 -26.50
CA LYS A 12 12.93 6.84 -27.93
C LYS A 12 13.21 5.53 -28.66
N ARG A 13 13.73 4.50 -27.96
CA ARG A 13 14.08 3.20 -28.56
C ARG A 13 13.08 2.14 -28.11
N ASN A 14 12.39 1.48 -29.04
CA ASN A 14 11.35 0.49 -28.73
C ASN A 14 11.81 -0.62 -27.76
N SER A 15 13.03 -1.15 -27.94
CA SER A 15 13.57 -2.19 -27.05
C SER A 15 13.78 -1.71 -25.61
N VAL A 16 14.19 -0.45 -25.42
CA VAL A 16 14.37 0.16 -24.10
C VAL A 16 13.02 0.57 -23.51
N PHE A 17 12.10 1.04 -24.35
CA PHE A 17 10.75 1.44 -23.97
C PHE A 17 10.00 0.28 -23.31
N VAL A 18 9.89 -0.88 -23.97
CA VAL A 18 9.16 -2.03 -23.43
C VAL A 18 9.79 -2.53 -22.13
N GLY A 19 11.12 -2.59 -22.06
CA GLY A 19 11.83 -2.95 -20.84
C GLY A 19 11.57 -1.98 -19.69
N THR A 20 11.52 -0.67 -19.98
CA THR A 20 11.18 0.36 -18.99
C THR A 20 9.76 0.19 -18.48
N ILE A 21 8.80 -0.08 -19.35
CA ILE A 21 7.41 -0.33 -18.96
C ILE A 21 7.33 -1.54 -18.02
N PHE A 22 7.94 -2.68 -18.37
CA PHE A 22 7.90 -3.85 -17.50
C PHE A 22 8.57 -3.62 -16.14
N ALA A 23 9.77 -3.03 -16.13
CA ALA A 23 10.46 -2.71 -14.87
C ALA A 23 9.62 -1.77 -14.00
N SER A 24 9.03 -0.73 -14.60
CA SER A 24 8.17 0.20 -13.88
C SER A 24 6.89 -0.45 -13.36
N ALA A 25 6.31 -1.39 -14.10
CA ALA A 25 5.10 -2.10 -13.68
C ALA A 25 5.33 -2.92 -12.41
N PHE A 26 6.44 -3.65 -12.31
CA PHE A 26 6.77 -4.43 -11.11
C PHE A 26 6.98 -3.54 -9.88
N ILE A 27 7.71 -2.43 -10.05
CA ILE A 27 7.96 -1.49 -8.96
C ILE A 27 6.66 -0.78 -8.55
N PHE A 28 5.90 -0.32 -9.54
CA PHE A 28 4.64 0.39 -9.33
C PHE A 28 3.63 -0.48 -8.62
N GLN A 29 3.46 -1.75 -9.03
CA GLN A 29 2.49 -2.65 -8.40
C GLN A 29 2.73 -2.77 -6.90
N ALA A 30 3.97 -3.06 -6.48
CA ALA A 30 4.30 -3.25 -5.06
C ALA A 30 4.13 -1.95 -4.25
N ALA A 31 4.60 -0.81 -4.80
CA ALA A 31 4.51 0.47 -4.13
C ALA A 31 3.05 0.96 -4.03
N PHE A 32 2.27 0.78 -5.09
CA PHE A 32 0.88 1.22 -5.16
C PHE A 32 -0.01 0.37 -4.26
N ASP A 33 0.12 -0.96 -4.29
CA ASP A 33 -0.64 -1.86 -3.42
C ASP A 33 -0.41 -1.54 -1.94
N SER A 34 0.85 -1.41 -1.52
CA SER A 34 1.19 -1.06 -0.14
C SER A 34 0.68 0.33 0.25
N GLY A 35 0.87 1.32 -0.63
CA GLY A 35 0.46 2.70 -0.37
C GLY A 35 -1.06 2.85 -0.23
N ILE A 36 -1.82 2.26 -1.16
CA ILE A 36 -3.28 2.35 -1.14
C ILE A 36 -3.87 1.50 -0.02
N THR A 37 -3.34 0.31 0.25
CA THR A 37 -3.78 -0.52 1.38
C THR A 37 -3.58 0.22 2.70
N LYS A 38 -2.42 0.86 2.89
CA LYS A 38 -2.16 1.66 4.10
C LYS A 38 -3.13 2.84 4.23
N TRP A 39 -3.36 3.56 3.13
CA TRP A 39 -4.33 4.65 3.12
C TRP A 39 -5.75 4.16 3.44
N TYR A 40 -6.19 3.06 2.81
CA TYR A 40 -7.51 2.46 3.02
C TYR A 40 -7.72 2.01 4.47
N ASN A 41 -6.73 1.31 5.04
CA ASN A 41 -6.78 0.85 6.43
C ASN A 41 -6.85 2.04 7.40
N ASN A 42 -6.04 3.07 7.18
CA ASN A 42 -6.08 4.28 8.01
C ASN A 42 -7.41 5.04 7.87
N HIS A 43 -7.94 5.15 6.66
CA HIS A 43 -9.21 5.83 6.40
C HIS A 43 -10.41 5.10 7.03
N ASN A 44 -10.36 3.77 7.12
CA ASN A 44 -11.41 2.93 7.70
C ASN A 44 -11.08 2.43 9.12
N LYS A 45 -10.12 3.06 9.80
CA LYS A 45 -9.72 2.66 11.15
C LYS A 45 -10.92 2.61 12.10
N GLY A 46 -11.01 1.53 12.88
CA GLY A 46 -12.11 1.26 13.80
C GLY A 46 -13.33 0.61 13.15
N LYS A 47 -13.39 0.54 11.81
CA LYS A 47 -14.45 -0.15 11.07
C LYS A 47 -13.99 -1.49 10.49
N LEU A 48 -12.68 -1.69 10.34
CA LEU A 48 -12.13 -2.93 9.79
C LEU A 48 -12.31 -4.06 10.80
N TRP A 49 -12.52 -5.28 10.31
CA TRP A 49 -12.66 -6.45 11.18
C TRP A 49 -11.44 -6.64 12.10
N VAL A 50 -10.24 -6.34 11.62
CA VAL A 50 -9.01 -6.36 12.44
C VAL A 50 -9.12 -5.42 13.65
N ASP A 51 -9.68 -4.23 13.49
CA ASP A 51 -9.84 -3.26 14.58
C ASP A 51 -10.98 -3.67 15.52
N VAL A 52 -12.10 -4.14 14.98
CA VAL A 52 -13.26 -4.62 15.76
C VAL A 52 -12.86 -5.84 16.59
N LYS A 53 -12.20 -6.82 15.97
CA LYS A 53 -11.72 -8.02 16.64
C LYS A 53 -10.78 -7.66 17.79
N LYS A 54 -9.82 -6.75 17.54
CA LYS A 54 -8.90 -6.29 18.59
C LYS A 54 -9.67 -5.66 19.76
N SER A 55 -10.66 -4.81 19.49
CA SER A 55 -11.50 -4.21 20.53
C SER A 55 -12.32 -5.25 21.31
N LEU A 56 -12.76 -6.33 20.67
CA LEU A 56 -13.48 -7.42 21.34
C LEU A 56 -12.54 -8.24 22.23
N GLU A 57 -11.34 -8.57 21.75
CA GLU A 57 -10.33 -9.28 22.54
C GLU A 57 -9.86 -8.47 23.76
N GLU A 58 -9.74 -7.14 23.61
CA GLU A 58 -9.44 -6.24 24.73
C GLU A 58 -10.61 -6.14 25.72
N GLY A 59 -11.85 -5.95 25.24
CA GLY A 59 -13.02 -5.90 26.12
C GLY A 59 -13.33 -7.21 26.84
N ASN A 60 -12.93 -8.36 26.29
CA ASN A 60 -13.06 -9.66 26.95
C ASN A 60 -12.01 -9.89 28.04
N GLY A 61 -10.99 -9.03 28.16
CA GLY A 61 -9.98 -9.08 29.21
C GLY A 61 -10.25 -8.11 30.37
N ASP A 62 -11.11 -7.11 30.18
CA ASP A 62 -11.53 -6.18 31.24
C ASP A 62 -12.65 -6.76 32.13
N ASP A 63 -13.39 -7.78 31.66
CA ASP A 63 -14.44 -8.47 32.43
C ASP A 63 -13.88 -9.55 33.40
N ASP A 64 -12.59 -9.91 33.30
CA ASP A 64 -11.95 -10.94 34.16
C ASP A 64 -11.15 -10.34 35.35
N ASP A 65 -11.01 -9.00 35.44
CA ASP A 65 -10.22 -8.31 36.48
C ASP A 65 -11.08 -7.68 37.62
N ASP A 66 -12.42 -7.82 37.58
CA ASP A 66 -13.36 -7.28 38.58
C ASP A 66 -13.84 -8.32 39.64
N ASP A 67 -13.27 -9.54 39.64
CA ASP A 67 -13.58 -10.66 40.55
C ASP A 67 -12.48 -10.96 41.62
N GLU A 68 -11.82 -9.93 42.19
CA GLU A 68 -11.04 -10.03 43.46
C GLU A 68 -11.53 -9.06 44.56
#